data_AF-A0A8K0GES3-F1
#
_entry.id   AF-A0A8K0GES3-F1
#
_cell.length_a   1.000
_cell.length_b   1.000
_cell.length_c   1.000
_cell.angle_alpha   90.00
_cell.angle_beta   90.00
_cell.angle_gamma   90.00
#
_symmetry.space_group_name_H-M   'P 1'
#
loop_
_entity.id
_entity.type
_entity.pdbx_description
1 polymer ?
#
loop_
_entity_poly.entity_id
_entity_poly.type
_entity_poly.pdbx_seq_one_letter_code
_entity_poly.pdbx_strand_id
1 'polypeptide(L)'
;VLLAELTQNKEYLEMLKSFCDYSINEQKRTSKGLIYIDKAGTLSHASNIAFICLEAARMNISTSIYINFAKQQIDYMLGSTGRSFLVGYGNDYPKKVHHSASSCPDLPSPCNWEQYKSNETNPQILYGALVSGPDRNDYYEDRRDEFLYNEVTLDYNAGFQGVVAGLIHFLRPTESEYPLYRSENFK
;
A
#
# COMPACT_ATOMS: atom_id res chain seq x y z
N VAL A 1 16.94 -9.45 -5.26
CA VAL A 1 17.10 -9.08 -3.83
C VAL A 1 17.81 -10.18 -3.05
N LEU A 2 17.15 -11.30 -2.72
CA LEU A 2 17.71 -12.31 -1.79
C LEU A 2 19.08 -12.86 -2.22
N LEU A 3 19.28 -13.20 -3.50
CA LEU A 3 20.60 -13.64 -3.97
C LEU A 3 21.66 -12.54 -3.87
N ALA A 4 21.29 -11.28 -4.13
CA ALA A 4 22.20 -10.14 -3.99
C ALA A 4 22.63 -9.99 -2.52
N GLU A 5 21.69 -10.12 -1.58
CA GLU A 5 21.97 -10.10 -0.15
C GLU A 5 22.90 -11.22 0.30
N LEU A 6 22.53 -12.46 -0.02
CA LEU A 6 23.21 -13.64 0.51
C LEU A 6 24.61 -13.82 -0.06
N THR A 7 24.82 -13.43 -1.33
CA THR A 7 26.07 -13.70 -2.04
C THR A 7 26.95 -12.47 -2.19
N GLN A 8 26.40 -11.26 -2.05
CA GLN A 8 27.08 -9.99 -2.37
C GLN A 8 27.65 -9.98 -3.81
N ASN A 9 27.10 -10.81 -4.70
CA ASN A 9 27.53 -10.87 -6.10
C ASN A 9 27.17 -9.56 -6.81
N LYS A 10 28.17 -8.97 -7.47
CA LYS A 10 28.05 -7.67 -8.15
C LYS A 10 26.97 -7.66 -9.23
N GLU A 11 26.84 -8.75 -9.99
CA GLU A 11 25.82 -8.86 -11.04
C GLU A 11 24.40 -8.77 -10.44
N TYR A 12 24.13 -9.47 -9.34
CA TYR A 12 22.83 -9.41 -8.69
C TYR A 12 22.54 -8.04 -8.05
N LEU A 13 23.56 -7.37 -7.52
CA LEU A 13 23.44 -6.00 -7.00
C LEU A 13 23.16 -5.00 -8.12
N GLU A 14 23.84 -5.12 -9.26
CA GLU A 14 23.64 -4.29 -10.45
C GLU A 14 22.26 -4.51 -11.08
N MET A 15 21.78 -5.75 -11.16
CA MET A 15 20.42 -6.06 -11.60
C MET A 15 19.37 -5.44 -10.68
N LEU A 16 19.55 -5.54 -9.35
CA LEU A 16 18.64 -4.94 -8.37
C LEU A 16 18.61 -3.41 -8.52
N LYS A 17 19.77 -2.78 -8.63
CA LYS A 17 19.88 -1.34 -8.87
C LYS A 17 19.18 -0.94 -10.17
N SER A 18 19.43 -1.67 -11.26
CA SER A 18 18.84 -1.39 -12.57
C SER A 18 17.31 -1.48 -12.55
N PHE A 19 16.76 -2.48 -11.86
CA PHE A 19 15.31 -2.61 -11.67
C PHE A 19 14.71 -1.40 -10.95
N CYS A 20 15.32 -0.96 -9.86
CA CYS A 20 14.83 0.19 -9.09
C CYS A 20 15.00 1.50 -9.83
N ASP A 21 16.13 1.70 -10.51
CA ASP A 21 16.36 2.90 -11.32
C ASP A 21 15.37 2.97 -12.49
N TYR A 22 15.07 1.85 -13.16
CA TYR A 22 14.03 1.80 -14.19
C TYR A 22 12.65 2.12 -13.61
N SER A 23 12.30 1.50 -12.48
CA SER A 23 11.02 1.74 -11.80
C SER A 23 10.84 3.21 -11.42
N ILE A 24 11.93 3.88 -11.02
CA ILE A 24 11.90 5.27 -10.61
C ILE A 24 11.90 6.23 -11.80
N ASN A 25 12.68 5.97 -12.84
CA ASN A 25 12.89 6.95 -13.91
C ASN A 25 11.99 6.74 -15.13
N GLU A 26 11.67 5.49 -15.46
CA GLU A 26 11.07 5.14 -16.76
C GLU A 26 9.65 4.57 -16.64
N GLN A 27 9.35 3.89 -15.52
CA GLN A 27 8.06 3.23 -15.36
C GLN A 27 6.90 4.25 -15.43
N LYS A 28 5.83 3.85 -16.12
CA LYS A 28 4.63 4.66 -16.28
C LYS A 28 4.04 5.04 -14.92
N ARG A 29 3.58 6.29 -14.84
CA ARG A 29 2.91 6.84 -13.67
C ARG A 29 1.57 7.47 -14.04
N THR A 30 0.69 7.52 -13.06
CA THR A 30 -0.49 8.38 -13.12
C THR A 30 -0.08 9.85 -13.03
N SER A 31 -1.03 10.76 -13.29
CA SER A 31 -0.77 12.20 -13.24
C SER A 31 -0.36 12.70 -11.85
N LYS A 32 -0.76 11.99 -10.79
CA LYS A 32 -0.39 12.28 -9.40
C LYS A 32 0.79 11.46 -8.87
N GLY A 33 1.52 10.75 -9.74
CA GLY A 33 2.82 10.15 -9.40
C GLY A 33 2.81 8.71 -8.87
N LEU A 34 1.67 8.01 -8.91
CA LEU A 34 1.61 6.59 -8.58
C LEU A 34 2.20 5.75 -9.72
N ILE A 35 3.06 4.77 -9.42
CA ILE A 35 3.47 3.76 -10.40
C ILE A 35 2.26 2.97 -10.88
N TYR A 36 2.09 2.90 -12.20
CA TYR A 36 0.99 2.17 -12.83
C TYR A 36 1.52 0.98 -13.63
N ILE A 37 1.24 -0.23 -13.15
CA ILE A 37 1.63 -1.50 -13.80
C ILE A 37 0.40 -2.13 -14.47
N ASP A 38 -0.65 -2.36 -13.69
CA ASP A 38 -1.92 -2.94 -14.13
C ASP A 38 -3.09 -2.29 -13.36
N LYS A 39 -4.32 -2.43 -13.88
CA LYS A 39 -5.53 -1.93 -13.20
C LYS A 39 -5.92 -2.82 -12.01
N ALA A 40 -5.78 -4.12 -12.14
CA ALA A 40 -5.99 -5.04 -11.03
C ALA A 40 -4.80 -4.92 -10.07
N GLY A 41 -5.04 -4.58 -8.81
CA GLY A 41 -4.00 -4.47 -7.79
C GLY A 41 -3.01 -3.33 -8.05
N THR A 42 -3.46 -2.20 -8.60
CA THR A 42 -2.58 -1.06 -8.91
C THR A 42 -1.71 -0.64 -7.73
N LEU A 43 -2.29 -0.50 -6.52
CA LEU A 43 -1.54 -0.12 -5.31
C LEU A 43 -0.66 -1.26 -4.79
N SER A 44 -1.09 -2.52 -4.95
CA SER A 44 -0.28 -3.69 -4.63
C SER A 44 1.02 -3.69 -5.44
N HIS A 45 0.94 -3.51 -6.76
CA HIS A 45 2.11 -3.42 -7.62
C HIS A 45 3.06 -2.29 -7.22
N ALA A 46 2.54 -1.09 -6.97
CA ALA A 46 3.36 0.03 -6.51
C ALA A 46 4.04 -0.26 -5.16
N SER A 47 3.34 -0.89 -4.23
CA SER A 47 3.88 -1.28 -2.92
C SER A 47 4.96 -2.36 -3.04
N ASN A 48 4.78 -3.36 -3.90
CA ASN A 48 5.74 -4.43 -4.12
C ASN A 48 7.04 -3.91 -4.75
N ILE A 49 6.95 -2.97 -5.70
CA ILE A 49 8.11 -2.31 -6.29
C ILE A 49 8.83 -1.46 -5.25
N ALA A 50 8.09 -0.67 -4.47
CA ALA A 50 8.65 0.11 -3.36
C ALA A 50 9.37 -0.77 -2.33
N PHE A 51 8.81 -1.94 -2.02
CA PHE A 51 9.42 -2.90 -1.09
C PHE A 51 10.77 -3.40 -1.59
N ILE A 52 10.84 -3.81 -2.87
CA ILE A 52 12.10 -4.23 -3.50
C ILE A 52 13.16 -3.13 -3.43
N CYS A 53 12.77 -1.87 -3.64
CA CYS A 53 13.72 -0.75 -3.60
C CYS A 53 14.12 -0.35 -2.19
N LEU A 54 13.27 -0.55 -1.17
CA LEU A 54 13.71 -0.44 0.22
C LEU A 54 14.70 -1.53 0.61
N GLU A 55 14.54 -2.76 0.12
CA GLU A 55 15.54 -3.80 0.33
C GLU A 55 16.88 -3.46 -0.35
N ALA A 56 16.85 -2.85 -1.53
CA ALA A 56 18.06 -2.31 -2.16
C ALA A 56 18.68 -1.18 -1.31
N ALA A 57 17.87 -0.29 -0.76
CA ALA A 57 18.32 0.77 0.14
C ALA A 57 18.99 0.23 1.40
N ARG A 58 18.47 -0.87 1.96
CA ARG A 58 19.05 -1.59 3.12
C ARG A 58 20.44 -2.15 2.82
N MET A 59 20.69 -2.50 1.55
CA MET A 59 22.01 -2.92 1.07
C MET A 59 22.92 -1.74 0.67
N ASN A 60 22.60 -0.52 1.09
CA ASN A 60 23.32 0.72 0.78
C ASN A 60 23.35 1.10 -0.71
N ILE A 61 22.38 0.64 -1.50
CA ILE A 61 22.24 1.01 -2.92
C ILE A 61 21.29 2.20 -3.04
N SER A 62 21.79 3.34 -3.53
CA SER A 62 20.99 4.56 -3.82
C SER A 62 20.01 4.93 -2.69
N THR A 63 20.43 4.74 -1.43
CA THR A 63 19.55 4.65 -0.25
C THR A 63 18.53 5.77 -0.14
N SER A 64 18.96 7.03 -0.21
CA SER A 64 18.07 8.19 -0.08
C SER A 64 17.03 8.26 -1.21
N ILE A 65 17.42 7.93 -2.45
CA ILE A 65 16.55 7.96 -3.62
C ILE A 65 15.45 6.90 -3.46
N TYR A 66 15.83 5.69 -3.08
CA TYR A 66 14.89 4.57 -2.95
C TYR A 66 13.95 4.71 -1.75
N ILE A 67 14.44 5.25 -0.62
CA ILE A 67 13.59 5.59 0.53
C ILE A 67 12.58 6.67 0.14
N ASN A 68 13.02 7.74 -0.53
CA ASN A 68 12.11 8.82 -0.95
C ASN A 68 11.05 8.33 -1.94
N PHE A 69 11.44 7.49 -2.89
CA PHE A 69 10.51 6.85 -3.83
C PHE A 69 9.46 6.00 -3.08
N ALA A 70 9.91 5.11 -2.19
CA ALA A 70 9.00 4.27 -1.40
C ALA A 70 8.04 5.12 -0.56
N LYS A 71 8.55 6.18 0.07
CA LYS A 71 7.73 7.14 0.84
C LYS A 71 6.66 7.79 -0.04
N GLN A 72 6.99 8.23 -1.25
CA GLN A 72 6.02 8.84 -2.17
C GLN A 72 4.88 7.87 -2.53
N GLN A 73 5.19 6.59 -2.78
CA GLN A 73 4.16 5.59 -3.10
C GLN A 73 3.25 5.32 -1.89
N ILE A 74 3.81 5.25 -0.67
CA ILE A 74 3.01 5.07 0.55
C ILE A 74 2.19 6.33 0.87
N ASP A 75 2.78 7.53 0.76
CA ASP A 75 2.06 8.79 0.97
C ASP A 75 0.85 8.89 0.01
N TYR A 76 1.00 8.44 -1.25
CA TYR A 76 -0.12 8.33 -2.20
C TYR A 76 -1.24 7.44 -1.65
N MET A 77 -0.89 6.24 -1.20
CA MET A 77 -1.85 5.27 -0.62
C MET A 77 -2.53 5.81 0.63
N LEU A 78 -1.84 6.64 1.41
CA LEU A 78 -2.31 7.13 2.70
C LEU A 78 -3.06 8.46 2.64
N GLY A 79 -2.94 9.25 1.58
CA GLY A 79 -3.70 10.52 1.53
C GLY A 79 -3.17 11.65 0.66
N SER A 80 -1.95 11.57 0.12
CA SER A 80 -1.28 12.75 -0.49
C SER A 80 -2.03 13.32 -1.71
N THR A 81 -2.95 12.55 -2.28
CA THR A 81 -3.76 12.94 -3.44
C THR A 81 -5.16 13.43 -3.12
N GLY A 82 -5.48 13.61 -1.82
CA GLY A 82 -6.75 14.13 -1.31
C GLY A 82 -7.63 13.06 -0.63
N ARG A 83 -7.31 11.78 -0.77
CA ARG A 83 -7.98 10.66 -0.10
C ARG A 83 -7.01 9.54 0.25
N SER A 84 -7.35 8.75 1.26
CA SER A 84 -6.71 7.48 1.55
C SER A 84 -7.29 6.36 0.67
N PHE A 85 -6.47 5.35 0.42
CA PHE A 85 -6.86 4.06 -0.16
C PHE A 85 -6.73 2.92 0.86
N LEU A 86 -6.42 3.23 2.11
CA LEU A 86 -6.32 2.28 3.21
C LEU A 86 -7.59 2.37 4.06
N VAL A 87 -8.34 1.28 4.15
CA VAL A 87 -9.61 1.26 4.89
C VAL A 87 -9.40 1.62 6.37
N GLY A 88 -10.17 2.59 6.85
CA GLY A 88 -10.12 3.05 8.24
C GLY A 88 -8.96 4.00 8.57
N TYR A 89 -8.23 4.51 7.57
CA TYR A 89 -7.14 5.46 7.76
C TYR A 89 -7.44 6.82 7.09
N GLY A 90 -7.17 7.91 7.80
CA GLY A 90 -7.46 9.27 7.32
C GLY A 90 -8.95 9.62 7.35
N ASN A 91 -9.31 10.80 6.84
CA ASN A 91 -10.67 11.33 6.91
C ASN A 91 -11.57 10.88 5.73
N ASP A 92 -10.98 10.60 4.56
CA ASP A 92 -11.66 10.08 3.37
C ASP A 92 -10.97 8.78 2.95
N TYR A 93 -11.64 7.64 3.12
CA TYR A 93 -11.11 6.30 2.87
C TYR A 93 -12.21 5.39 2.25
N PRO A 94 -11.85 4.25 1.63
CA PRO A 94 -12.81 3.32 1.04
C PRO A 94 -13.79 2.72 2.05
N LYS A 95 -15.09 2.87 1.80
CA LYS A 95 -16.17 2.43 2.69
C LYS A 95 -16.96 1.25 2.13
N LYS A 96 -16.86 0.97 0.83
CA LYS A 96 -17.63 -0.07 0.14
C LYS A 96 -16.70 -1.08 -0.53
N VAL A 97 -15.70 -1.56 0.19
CA VAL A 97 -14.75 -2.56 -0.32
C VAL A 97 -15.44 -3.87 -0.67
N HIS A 98 -14.95 -4.54 -1.73
CA HIS A 98 -15.44 -5.83 -2.22
C HIS A 98 -15.01 -6.96 -1.26
N HIS A 99 -15.67 -7.05 -0.10
CA HIS A 99 -15.35 -8.02 0.93
C HIS A 99 -16.60 -8.46 1.72
N SER A 100 -16.96 -9.73 1.58
CA SER A 100 -18.24 -10.28 2.04
C SER A 100 -18.46 -10.14 3.54
N ALA A 101 -17.48 -10.50 4.37
CA ALA A 101 -17.65 -10.46 5.81
C ALA A 101 -17.82 -9.02 6.31
N SER A 102 -17.16 -8.04 5.68
CA SER A 102 -17.33 -6.64 6.09
C SER A 102 -18.64 -6.02 5.64
N SER A 103 -19.25 -6.52 4.56
CA SER A 103 -20.56 -6.04 4.11
C SER A 103 -21.72 -6.64 4.90
N CYS A 104 -21.48 -7.65 5.74
CA CYS A 104 -22.51 -8.25 6.58
C CYS A 104 -22.82 -7.37 7.81
N PRO A 105 -24.10 -7.14 8.15
CA PRO A 105 -24.50 -6.53 9.42
C PRO A 105 -24.25 -7.48 10.60
N ASP A 106 -24.40 -6.96 11.81
CA ASP A 106 -24.35 -7.77 13.04
C ASP A 106 -25.50 -8.79 13.08
N LEU A 107 -25.19 -9.94 13.69
CA LEU A 107 -26.21 -10.95 14.00
C LEU A 107 -27.29 -10.38 14.93
N PRO A 108 -28.56 -10.79 14.79
CA PRO A 108 -29.06 -11.87 13.94
C PRO A 108 -29.49 -11.42 12.52
N SER A 109 -29.11 -10.21 12.08
CA SER A 109 -29.53 -9.72 10.77
C SER A 109 -29.00 -10.61 9.64
N PRO A 110 -29.80 -10.91 8.61
CA PRO A 110 -29.36 -11.76 7.51
C PRO A 110 -28.25 -11.09 6.71
N CYS A 111 -27.32 -11.90 6.18
CA CYS A 111 -26.33 -11.46 5.20
C CYS A 111 -26.47 -12.28 3.92
N ASN A 112 -26.87 -11.62 2.84
CA ASN A 112 -27.12 -12.22 1.54
C ASN A 112 -26.76 -11.24 0.40
N TRP A 113 -27.19 -11.53 -0.83
CA TRP A 113 -26.90 -10.70 -2.01
C TRP A 113 -27.45 -9.27 -1.93
N GLU A 114 -28.39 -8.97 -1.05
CA GLU A 114 -28.84 -7.59 -0.79
C GLU A 114 -27.72 -6.75 -0.20
N GLN A 115 -26.94 -7.28 0.75
CA GLN A 115 -25.76 -6.59 1.30
C GLN A 115 -24.70 -6.35 0.24
N TYR A 116 -24.50 -7.29 -0.70
CA TYR A 116 -23.58 -7.10 -1.82
C TYR A 116 -24.00 -5.92 -2.71
N LYS A 117 -25.29 -5.86 -3.09
CA LYS A 117 -25.86 -4.84 -3.99
C LYS A 117 -26.14 -3.49 -3.34
N SER A 118 -26.13 -3.42 -2.01
CA SER A 118 -26.44 -2.21 -1.26
C SER A 118 -25.50 -1.06 -1.62
N ASN A 119 -26.00 0.17 -1.73
CA ASN A 119 -25.14 1.34 -1.86
C ASN A 119 -24.66 1.90 -0.52
N GLU A 120 -25.05 1.27 0.60
CA GLU A 120 -24.60 1.65 1.93
C GLU A 120 -23.13 1.27 2.16
N THR A 121 -22.51 1.93 3.14
CA THR A 121 -21.18 1.58 3.65
C THR A 121 -21.18 0.15 4.21
N ASN A 122 -20.05 -0.56 4.10
CA ASN A 122 -19.86 -1.84 4.77
C ASN A 122 -20.05 -1.66 6.29
N PRO A 123 -20.96 -2.42 6.95
CA PRO A 123 -21.21 -2.26 8.39
C PRO A 123 -19.98 -2.48 9.26
N GLN A 124 -19.09 -3.40 8.87
CA GLN A 124 -17.83 -3.64 9.57
C GLN A 124 -16.69 -2.93 8.85
N ILE A 125 -15.92 -2.13 9.57
CA ILE A 125 -14.73 -1.48 9.01
C ILE A 125 -13.60 -2.51 8.94
N LEU A 126 -13.12 -2.79 7.73
CA LEU A 126 -12.00 -3.71 7.48
C LEU A 126 -10.65 -2.98 7.65
N TYR A 127 -10.33 -2.57 8.87
CA TYR A 127 -9.16 -1.75 9.16
C TYR A 127 -7.87 -2.28 8.52
N GLY A 128 -7.13 -1.37 7.88
CA GLY A 128 -5.82 -1.66 7.31
C GLY A 128 -5.85 -2.38 5.97
N ALA A 129 -7.03 -2.63 5.38
CA ALA A 129 -7.11 -3.21 4.04
C ALA A 129 -6.77 -2.16 2.98
N LEU A 130 -5.71 -2.42 2.20
CA LEU A 130 -5.40 -1.66 1.00
C LEU A 130 -6.26 -2.13 -0.18
N VAL A 131 -6.99 -1.21 -0.80
CA VAL A 131 -7.79 -1.51 -2.01
C VAL A 131 -6.93 -1.64 -3.27
N SER A 132 -7.46 -2.23 -4.33
CA SER A 132 -6.84 -2.25 -5.66
C SER A 132 -6.38 -0.85 -6.12
N GLY A 133 -7.25 0.15 -5.92
CA GLY A 133 -6.93 1.56 -6.08
C GLY A 133 -7.33 2.15 -7.44
N PRO A 134 -6.78 3.32 -7.80
CA PRO A 134 -7.28 4.12 -8.92
C PRO A 134 -6.91 3.55 -10.29
N ASP A 135 -7.51 4.11 -11.34
CA ASP A 135 -7.09 3.87 -12.72
C ASP A 135 -5.85 4.71 -13.10
N ARG A 136 -5.43 4.60 -14.37
CA ARG A 136 -4.26 5.33 -14.89
C ARG A 136 -4.38 6.86 -14.84
N ASN A 137 -5.59 7.39 -14.70
CA ASN A 137 -5.90 8.82 -14.66
C ASN A 137 -6.18 9.31 -13.23
N ASP A 138 -5.83 8.52 -12.22
CA ASP A 138 -6.13 8.81 -10.81
C ASP A 138 -7.64 8.83 -10.48
N TYR A 139 -8.49 8.27 -11.35
CA TYR A 139 -9.91 8.09 -11.07
C TYR A 139 -10.12 6.88 -10.16
N TYR A 140 -11.03 7.01 -9.20
CA TYR A 140 -11.40 5.95 -8.27
C TYR A 140 -12.87 6.11 -7.88
N GLU A 141 -13.57 4.99 -7.81
CA GLU A 141 -14.97 4.90 -7.46
C GLU A 141 -15.13 3.91 -6.30
N ASP A 142 -15.71 4.35 -5.19
CA ASP A 142 -15.95 3.51 -4.00
C ASP A 142 -17.30 2.80 -4.13
N ARG A 143 -17.29 1.65 -4.79
CA ARG A 143 -18.45 0.80 -5.06
C ARG A 143 -18.10 -0.67 -4.91
N ARG A 144 -18.92 -1.39 -4.17
CA ARG A 144 -18.68 -2.79 -3.81
C ARG A 144 -18.66 -3.74 -5.00
N ASP A 145 -19.47 -3.46 -6.02
CA ASP A 145 -19.53 -4.23 -7.25
C ASP A 145 -18.40 -3.90 -8.24
N GLU A 146 -17.70 -2.77 -8.04
CA GLU A 146 -16.55 -2.34 -8.83
C GLU A 146 -15.24 -2.92 -8.26
N PHE A 147 -15.09 -4.23 -8.35
CA PHE A 147 -13.95 -4.97 -7.78
C PHE A 147 -12.58 -4.49 -8.33
N LEU A 148 -12.51 -4.00 -9.57
CA LEU A 148 -11.27 -3.45 -10.13
C LEU A 148 -10.70 -2.25 -9.34
N TYR A 149 -11.54 -1.53 -8.60
CA TYR A 149 -11.13 -0.45 -7.71
C TYR A 149 -11.09 -0.90 -6.24
N ASN A 150 -12.04 -1.74 -5.83
CA ASN A 150 -12.38 -1.99 -4.43
C ASN A 150 -12.05 -3.39 -3.90
N GLU A 151 -11.45 -4.26 -4.73
CA GLU A 151 -10.92 -5.54 -4.26
C GLU A 151 -9.85 -5.32 -3.18
N VAL A 152 -9.88 -6.19 -2.18
CA VAL A 152 -8.93 -6.25 -1.08
C VAL A 152 -8.50 -7.70 -0.89
N THR A 153 -7.20 -7.94 -0.83
CA THR A 153 -6.63 -9.29 -0.71
C THR A 153 -5.43 -9.30 0.24
N LEU A 154 -4.98 -10.51 0.61
CA LEU A 154 -3.79 -10.67 1.44
C LEU A 154 -2.53 -10.17 0.73
N ASP A 155 -2.37 -10.48 -0.56
CA ASP A 155 -1.20 -10.10 -1.34
C ASP A 155 -1.10 -8.59 -1.58
N TYR A 156 -2.23 -7.86 -1.62
CA TYR A 156 -2.21 -6.40 -1.70
C TYR A 156 -1.58 -5.75 -0.47
N ASN A 157 -1.74 -6.39 0.69
CA ASN A 157 -1.26 -5.87 1.96
C ASN A 157 0.16 -6.35 2.30
N ALA A 158 0.63 -7.46 1.71
CA ALA A 158 1.93 -8.05 2.04
C ALA A 158 3.10 -7.10 1.75
N GLY A 159 3.22 -6.62 0.51
CA GLY A 159 4.25 -5.63 0.14
C GLY A 159 4.07 -4.32 0.88
N PHE A 160 2.84 -3.80 0.90
CA PHE A 160 2.48 -2.56 1.60
C PHE A 160 2.94 -2.55 3.06
N GLN A 161 2.61 -3.59 3.84
CA GLN A 161 3.01 -3.68 5.23
C GLN A 161 4.54 -3.76 5.38
N GLY A 162 5.22 -4.46 4.47
CA GLY A 162 6.68 -4.48 4.41
C GLY A 162 7.29 -3.09 4.18
N VAL A 163 6.74 -2.31 3.25
CA VAL A 163 7.20 -0.94 2.98
C VAL A 163 6.97 -0.03 4.17
N VAL A 164 5.78 -0.08 4.80
CA VAL A 164 5.48 0.72 5.98
C VAL A 164 6.47 0.41 7.10
N ALA A 165 6.74 -0.87 7.37
CA ALA A 165 7.74 -1.26 8.36
C ALA A 165 9.16 -0.78 8.00
N GLY A 166 9.55 -0.89 6.72
CA GLY A 166 10.85 -0.41 6.23
C GLY A 166 11.00 1.11 6.36
N LEU A 167 9.97 1.89 6.00
CA LEU A 167 9.97 3.35 6.17
C LEU A 167 10.06 3.74 7.65
N ILE A 168 9.35 3.03 8.54
CA ILE A 168 9.49 3.24 9.99
C ILE A 168 10.93 2.98 10.43
N HIS A 169 11.56 1.91 9.95
CA HIS A 169 12.96 1.60 10.27
C HIS A 169 13.92 2.69 9.80
N PHE A 170 13.79 3.18 8.56
CA PHE A 170 14.69 4.18 7.99
C PHE A 170 14.44 5.61 8.46
N LEU A 171 13.19 5.98 8.75
CA LEU A 171 12.78 7.35 9.06
C LEU A 171 12.60 7.61 10.55
N ARG A 172 12.60 6.57 11.41
CA ARG A 172 12.61 6.81 12.85
C ARG A 172 13.92 7.49 13.24
N PRO A 173 13.86 8.63 13.93
CA PRO A 173 15.04 9.14 14.61
C PRO A 173 15.52 8.13 15.66
N THR A 174 16.83 8.09 15.91
CA THR A 174 17.41 7.17 16.91
C THR A 174 16.75 7.37 18.29
N GLU A 175 16.70 6.34 19.14
CA GLU A 175 16.04 6.38 20.47
C GLU A 175 16.49 7.57 21.36
N SER A 176 17.64 8.19 21.07
CA SER A 176 18.09 9.40 21.76
C SER A 176 17.22 10.65 21.53
N GLU A 177 16.39 10.67 20.48
CA GLU A 177 15.55 11.83 20.15
C GLU A 177 14.09 11.67 20.63
N TYR A 178 13.57 10.45 20.84
CA TYR A 178 12.25 10.21 21.43
C TYR A 178 12.15 8.85 22.15
N PRO A 179 12.08 8.80 23.50
CA PRO A 179 11.82 7.57 24.22
C PRO A 179 10.39 7.08 23.91
N LEU A 180 10.30 5.82 23.52
CA LEU A 180 9.12 5.04 23.15
C LEU A 180 7.79 5.56 23.74
N TYR A 181 6.81 5.84 22.86
CA TYR A 181 5.38 5.80 23.18
C TYR A 181 5.05 4.37 23.66
N ARG A 182 5.20 4.15 24.96
CA ARG A 182 4.73 2.95 25.64
C ARG A 182 3.20 2.96 25.60
N SER A 183 2.65 1.79 25.32
CA SER A 183 1.24 1.45 25.12
C SER A 183 0.33 1.72 26.33
N GLU A 184 0.13 2.98 26.71
CA GLU A 184 -0.76 3.34 27.83
C GLU A 184 -2.09 3.99 27.42
N ASN A 185 -2.31 4.24 26.12
CA ASN A 185 -3.51 4.95 25.64
C ASN A 185 -4.46 4.11 24.78
N PHE A 186 -4.56 2.80 25.06
CA PHE A 186 -5.76 2.04 24.75
C PHE A 186 -6.45 1.67 26.06
N LYS A 187 -7.25 2.61 26.56
CA LYS A 187 -8.36 2.36 27.48
C LYS A 187 -9.65 2.80 26.80
#